data_AF-A0AA41Z728-F1
#
_entry.id   AF-A0AA41Z728-F1
#
_cell.length_a   1.000
_cell.length_b   1.000
_cell.length_c   1.000
_cell.angle_alpha   90.00
_cell.angle_beta   90.00
_cell.angle_gamma   90.00
#
_symmetry.space_group_name_H-M   'P 1'
#
loop_
_entity.id
_entity.type
_entity.pdbx_description
1 polymer ?
#
loop_
_entity_poly.entity_id
_entity_poly.type
_entity_poly.pdbx_seq_one_letter_code
_entity_poly.pdbx_strand_id
1 'polypeptide(L)'
;MNCRIRRTCLVALPLLVAGCGDSGGGGGLSVSQPAATPSPSPSPSSSPTSSSTPGSWAQQAAALYDVQPNVSTCSSGTLKASVKANFLSNLNTLRALHNLPPVVYSNDEDSQEQDSSLMMAVARQLSHSPSSTWQCYSASGAGGAGASNLVGVWGSNTAFDSDDDYLALWMTENGAADIGHRRWILDPFLGKTSYGRVSIVLADGSRASAASMRVLNFNAAPAVPSGVPAFVAYPYGDYPQRYFGASDYLSFTAIASTLGVWANQSVSFASATVTVTGPSGAMPVTDVSTDNLGYGVPNSIQWRVTGLQPAVSYSVTINNVSGAPKTSYSYTFRMVP
;
A
#
# COMPACT_ATOMS: atom_id res chain seq x y z
N MET A 1 12.22 30.14 -1.32
CA MET A 1 11.95 31.10 -0.22
C MET A 1 12.03 30.31 1.09
N ASN A 2 13.01 30.60 1.95
CA ASN A 2 13.27 29.86 3.20
C ASN A 2 12.60 30.57 4.38
N CYS A 3 11.77 29.87 5.15
CA CYS A 3 11.26 30.34 6.44
C CYS A 3 11.56 29.30 7.53
N ARG A 4 12.39 29.69 8.51
CA ARG A 4 12.75 28.90 9.70
C ARG A 4 11.75 29.18 10.82
N ILE A 5 11.22 28.14 11.46
CA ILE A 5 10.41 28.25 12.69
C ILE A 5 11.22 27.67 13.86
N ARG A 6 11.43 28.49 14.90
CA ARG A 6 11.93 28.05 16.22
C ARG A 6 10.77 27.51 17.04
N ARG A 7 10.95 26.37 17.73
CA ARG A 7 10.03 25.84 18.74
C ARG A 7 10.66 25.88 20.13
N THR A 8 9.88 26.34 21.09
CA THR A 8 10.19 26.41 22.53
C THR A 8 9.68 25.14 23.22
N CYS A 9 10.52 24.48 24.03
CA CYS A 9 10.17 23.31 24.83
C CYS A 9 9.39 23.70 26.09
N LEU A 10 8.40 22.88 26.47
CA LEU A 10 7.81 22.85 27.81
C LEU A 10 7.87 21.42 28.34
N VAL A 11 8.45 21.30 29.52
CA VAL A 11 8.73 20.07 30.28
C VAL A 11 7.54 19.79 31.20
N ALA A 12 7.11 18.53 31.31
CA ALA A 12 6.19 18.06 32.34
C ALA A 12 6.80 16.89 33.13
N LEU A 13 6.72 17.02 34.46
CA LEU A 13 7.27 16.15 35.51
C LEU A 13 6.25 15.05 35.90
N PRO A 14 6.64 13.82 36.30
CA PRO A 14 5.71 12.79 36.75
C PRO A 14 5.54 12.77 38.28
N LEU A 15 4.31 12.48 38.75
CA LEU A 15 4.01 12.14 40.15
C LEU A 15 4.14 10.63 40.39
N LEU A 16 4.87 10.28 41.46
CA LEU A 16 4.94 8.96 42.09
C LEU A 16 3.79 8.79 43.10
N VAL A 17 3.24 7.58 43.22
CA VAL A 17 2.51 7.14 44.42
C VAL A 17 3.09 5.80 44.86
N ALA A 18 3.52 5.77 46.12
CA ALA A 18 3.99 4.60 46.85
C ALA A 18 2.83 3.93 47.60
N GLY A 19 2.92 2.60 47.76
CA GLY A 19 2.08 1.84 48.66
C GLY A 19 2.83 0.61 49.19
N CYS A 20 3.21 0.66 50.46
CA CYS A 20 3.57 -0.49 51.31
C CYS A 20 2.35 -1.45 51.37
N GLY A 21 2.45 -2.78 51.48
CA GLY A 21 3.37 -3.65 52.20
C GLY A 21 2.48 -4.61 53.00
N ASP A 22 2.76 -5.91 53.01
CA ASP A 22 2.84 -6.72 54.25
C ASP A 22 3.24 -8.17 53.93
N SER A 23 3.87 -8.79 54.92
CA SER A 23 4.51 -10.09 54.95
C SER A 23 3.71 -11.09 55.78
N GLY A 24 3.67 -12.36 55.37
CA GLY A 24 3.14 -13.45 56.21
C GLY A 24 3.45 -14.82 55.63
N GLY A 25 4.30 -15.58 56.31
CA GLY A 25 4.65 -16.96 55.97
C GLY A 25 3.90 -18.01 56.80
N GLY A 26 3.93 -19.26 56.32
CA GLY A 26 3.38 -20.47 56.94
C GLY A 26 2.83 -21.38 55.84
N GLY A 27 3.45 -22.52 55.50
CA GLY A 27 3.49 -23.72 56.34
C GLY A 27 2.47 -24.70 55.76
N GLY A 28 2.95 -25.67 54.97
CA GLY A 28 2.13 -26.47 54.06
C GLY A 28 1.24 -27.52 54.72
N LEU A 29 0.30 -28.05 53.93
CA LEU A 29 -0.33 -29.37 54.07
C LEU A 29 -0.87 -29.81 52.70
N SER A 30 -0.43 -30.98 52.23
CA SER A 30 -0.92 -31.64 51.02
C SER A 30 -2.35 -32.12 51.22
N VAL A 31 -3.27 -31.70 50.36
CA VAL A 31 -4.63 -32.25 50.26
C VAL A 31 -4.84 -32.75 48.83
N SER A 32 -5.19 -34.02 48.73
CA SER A 32 -5.48 -34.78 47.52
C SER A 32 -6.69 -34.23 46.76
N GLN A 33 -6.50 -33.99 45.46
CA GLN A 33 -7.51 -33.50 44.53
C GLN A 33 -8.42 -34.67 44.07
N PRO A 34 -9.76 -34.52 44.06
CA PRO A 34 -10.64 -35.51 43.43
C PRO A 34 -10.60 -35.35 41.90
N ALA A 35 -10.68 -36.48 41.19
CA ALA A 35 -10.65 -36.57 39.73
C ALA A 35 -11.81 -35.79 39.07
N ALA A 36 -11.46 -34.97 38.07
CA ALA A 36 -12.43 -34.24 37.25
C ALA A 36 -13.15 -35.18 36.26
N THR A 37 -14.46 -35.09 36.21
CA THR A 37 -15.36 -35.73 35.24
C THR A 37 -15.13 -35.14 33.84
N PRO A 38 -15.09 -35.93 32.75
CA PRO A 38 -14.89 -35.40 31.41
C PRO A 38 -16.10 -34.56 30.94
N SER A 39 -15.81 -33.35 30.46
CA SER A 39 -16.78 -32.42 29.86
C SER A 39 -17.21 -32.93 28.47
N PRO A 40 -18.49 -32.82 28.07
CA PRO A 40 -18.94 -33.26 26.75
C PRO A 40 -18.33 -32.39 25.63
N SER A 41 -17.88 -33.06 24.57
CA SER A 41 -17.31 -32.45 23.36
C SER A 41 -18.36 -31.56 22.65
N PRO A 42 -18.05 -30.31 22.26
CA PRO A 42 -18.99 -29.49 21.53
C PRO A 42 -19.17 -30.01 20.09
N SER A 43 -20.42 -30.26 19.69
CA SER A 43 -20.79 -30.52 18.30
C SER A 43 -20.38 -29.35 17.39
N PRO A 44 -19.91 -29.61 16.16
CA PRO A 44 -19.51 -28.57 15.24
C PRO A 44 -20.74 -27.74 14.84
N SER A 45 -20.71 -26.45 15.23
CA SER A 45 -21.66 -25.45 14.75
C SER A 45 -21.42 -25.24 13.26
N SER A 46 -22.37 -25.67 12.42
CA SER A 46 -22.38 -25.35 11.01
C SER A 46 -22.62 -23.84 10.83
N SER A 47 -21.55 -23.08 10.63
CA SER A 47 -21.64 -21.70 10.15
C SER A 47 -22.35 -21.68 8.80
N PRO A 48 -23.38 -20.84 8.60
CA PRO A 48 -24.00 -20.71 7.29
C PRO A 48 -23.02 -19.98 6.37
N THR A 49 -22.40 -20.72 5.46
CA THR A 49 -21.64 -20.14 4.36
C THR A 49 -22.62 -19.40 3.45
N SER A 50 -22.72 -18.08 3.58
CA SER A 50 -23.46 -17.26 2.63
C SER A 50 -22.69 -17.22 1.31
N SER A 51 -22.92 -18.22 0.46
CA SER A 51 -22.48 -18.22 -0.93
C SER A 51 -23.39 -17.29 -1.75
N SER A 52 -23.21 -15.98 -1.63
CA SER A 52 -23.81 -15.06 -2.60
C SER A 52 -23.00 -15.15 -3.89
N THR A 53 -23.60 -15.68 -4.96
CA THR A 53 -23.07 -15.51 -6.32
C THR A 53 -22.79 -14.02 -6.56
N PRO A 54 -21.62 -13.63 -7.09
CA PRO A 54 -21.36 -12.23 -7.41
C PRO A 54 -22.48 -11.68 -8.29
N GLY A 55 -23.04 -10.52 -7.92
CA GLY A 55 -24.08 -9.86 -8.72
C GLY A 55 -23.58 -9.50 -10.12
N SER A 56 -24.47 -9.07 -11.00
CA SER A 56 -24.09 -8.56 -12.32
C SER A 56 -23.08 -7.41 -12.19
N TRP A 57 -22.30 -7.14 -13.23
CA TRP A 57 -21.33 -6.03 -13.21
C TRP A 57 -21.97 -4.70 -12.80
N ALA A 58 -23.18 -4.41 -13.30
CA ALA A 58 -23.92 -3.20 -12.96
C ALA A 58 -24.34 -3.16 -11.47
N GLN A 59 -24.71 -4.31 -10.89
CA GLN A 59 -25.02 -4.40 -9.46
C GLN A 59 -23.77 -4.16 -8.61
N GLN A 60 -22.63 -4.74 -9.00
CA GLN A 60 -21.35 -4.54 -8.31
C GLN A 60 -20.91 -3.07 -8.40
N ALA A 61 -20.99 -2.45 -9.58
CA ALA A 61 -20.69 -1.04 -9.77
C ALA A 61 -21.62 -0.13 -8.95
N ALA A 62 -22.93 -0.35 -9.01
CA ALA A 62 -23.89 0.44 -8.25
C ALA A 62 -23.69 0.31 -6.74
N ALA A 63 -23.20 -0.84 -6.26
CA ALA A 63 -22.94 -1.08 -4.85
C ALA A 63 -21.81 -0.20 -4.26
N LEU A 64 -21.00 0.45 -5.08
CA LEU A 64 -19.90 1.31 -4.61
C LEU A 64 -20.37 2.66 -4.03
N TYR A 65 -21.55 3.14 -4.42
CA TYR A 65 -21.92 4.55 -4.28
C TYR A 65 -23.09 4.79 -3.31
N ASP A 66 -22.98 5.86 -2.52
CA ASP A 66 -24.15 6.51 -1.90
C ASP A 66 -24.87 7.40 -2.93
N VAL A 67 -24.11 8.08 -3.79
CA VAL A 67 -24.62 8.86 -4.93
C VAL A 67 -23.96 8.35 -6.21
N GLN A 68 -24.75 7.84 -7.14
CA GLN A 68 -24.23 7.29 -8.40
C GLN A 68 -23.56 8.39 -9.25
N PRO A 69 -22.46 8.08 -9.97
CA PRO A 69 -21.92 8.98 -10.98
C PRO A 69 -22.92 9.18 -12.13
N ASN A 70 -22.91 10.38 -12.72
CA ASN A 70 -23.72 10.74 -13.89
C ASN A 70 -22.86 11.42 -14.96
N VAL A 71 -22.67 10.73 -16.08
CA VAL A 71 -21.84 11.19 -17.20
C VAL A 71 -22.47 12.37 -17.95
N SER A 72 -23.80 12.43 -18.04
CA SER A 72 -24.51 13.50 -18.78
C SER A 72 -24.39 14.86 -18.10
N THR A 73 -24.34 14.88 -16.77
CA THR A 73 -24.16 16.10 -15.97
C THR A 73 -22.74 16.24 -15.42
N CYS A 74 -21.83 15.33 -15.79
CA CYS A 74 -20.48 15.24 -15.26
C CYS A 74 -20.39 15.27 -13.72
N SER A 75 -21.32 14.57 -13.06
CA SER A 75 -21.26 14.36 -11.61
C SER A 75 -20.50 13.09 -11.32
N SER A 76 -19.45 13.17 -10.50
CA SER A 76 -18.57 12.04 -10.17
C SER A 76 -19.17 11.09 -9.12
N GLY A 77 -20.29 11.48 -8.51
CA GLY A 77 -20.96 10.71 -7.47
C GLY A 77 -20.24 10.78 -6.12
N THR A 78 -20.58 9.86 -5.23
CA THR A 78 -19.97 9.77 -3.90
C THR A 78 -19.86 8.31 -3.50
N LEU A 79 -18.63 7.86 -3.22
CA LEU A 79 -18.38 6.51 -2.71
C LEU A 79 -18.95 6.35 -1.30
N LYS A 80 -19.41 5.13 -1.01
CA LYS A 80 -19.77 4.73 0.35
C LYS A 80 -18.57 4.83 1.28
N ALA A 81 -18.82 5.20 2.53
CA ALA A 81 -17.80 5.17 3.58
C ALA A 81 -17.14 3.77 3.72
N SER A 82 -17.91 2.70 3.50
CA SER A 82 -17.39 1.32 3.56
C SER A 82 -16.38 1.00 2.47
N VAL A 83 -16.51 1.58 1.26
CA VAL A 83 -15.54 1.39 0.18
C VAL A 83 -14.21 2.03 0.56
N LYS A 84 -14.26 3.28 1.03
CA LYS A 84 -13.07 4.03 1.49
C LYS A 84 -12.36 3.32 2.66
N ALA A 85 -13.13 2.83 3.63
CA ALA A 85 -12.60 2.10 4.78
C ALA A 85 -11.95 0.76 4.38
N ASN A 86 -12.58 0.00 3.46
CA ASN A 86 -12.03 -1.26 2.97
C ASN A 86 -10.74 -1.03 2.18
N PHE A 87 -10.70 -0.03 1.30
CA PHE A 87 -9.49 0.34 0.57
C PHE A 87 -8.34 0.70 1.53
N LEU A 88 -8.61 1.57 2.53
CA LEU A 88 -7.62 1.94 3.55
C LEU A 88 -7.10 0.72 4.31
N SER A 89 -8.00 -0.20 4.68
CA SER A 89 -7.64 -1.43 5.40
C SER A 89 -6.73 -2.32 4.56
N ASN A 90 -7.05 -2.52 3.28
CA ASN A 90 -6.24 -3.33 2.37
C ASN A 90 -4.87 -2.69 2.14
N LEU A 91 -4.82 -1.38 1.90
CA LEU A 91 -3.57 -0.63 1.74
C LEU A 91 -2.68 -0.75 2.99
N ASN A 92 -3.25 -0.58 4.19
CA ASN A 92 -2.49 -0.70 5.43
C ASN A 92 -2.04 -2.14 5.72
N THR A 93 -2.83 -3.14 5.33
CA THR A 93 -2.44 -4.56 5.40
C THR A 93 -1.26 -4.86 4.49
N LEU A 94 -1.31 -4.38 3.24
CA LEU A 94 -0.21 -4.48 2.28
C LEU A 94 1.05 -3.79 2.80
N ARG A 95 0.93 -2.57 3.34
CA ARG A 95 2.04 -1.80 3.92
C ARG A 95 2.65 -2.49 5.15
N ALA A 96 1.83 -3.19 5.95
CA ALA A 96 2.31 -3.93 7.12
C ALA A 96 3.25 -5.10 6.75
N LEU A 97 3.10 -5.70 5.55
CA LEU A 97 4.04 -6.71 5.04
C LEU A 97 5.49 -6.18 4.95
N HIS A 98 5.64 -4.86 4.85
CA HIS A 98 6.93 -4.16 4.72
C HIS A 98 7.37 -3.47 6.01
N ASN A 99 6.71 -3.74 7.14
CA ASN A 99 6.90 -3.04 8.41
C ASN A 99 6.71 -1.51 8.30
N LEU A 100 5.87 -1.05 7.37
CA LEU A 100 5.62 0.36 7.20
C LEU A 100 4.55 0.85 8.18
N PRO A 101 4.65 2.10 8.67
CA PRO A 101 3.58 2.69 9.45
C PRO A 101 2.30 2.82 8.61
N PRO A 102 1.12 2.67 9.24
CA PRO A 102 -0.14 2.79 8.54
C PRO A 102 -0.37 4.23 8.08
N VAL A 103 -1.05 4.38 6.94
CA VAL A 103 -1.57 5.66 6.46
C VAL A 103 -2.92 5.97 7.11
N VAL A 104 -3.21 7.26 7.24
CA VAL A 104 -4.51 7.77 7.69
C VAL A 104 -5.34 8.21 6.49
N TYR A 105 -6.64 7.89 6.50
CA TYR A 105 -7.53 8.36 5.45
C TYR A 105 -7.80 9.87 5.58
N SER A 106 -7.78 10.58 4.46
CA SER A 106 -8.08 12.00 4.34
C SER A 106 -9.34 12.19 3.52
N ASN A 107 -10.40 12.73 4.12
CA ASN A 107 -11.62 13.07 3.38
C ASN A 107 -11.49 14.39 2.61
N ASP A 108 -10.46 15.20 2.89
CA ASP A 108 -10.26 16.53 2.30
C ASP A 108 -9.99 16.47 0.78
N GLU A 109 -9.52 15.32 0.29
CA GLU A 109 -9.21 15.08 -1.12
C GLU A 109 -10.28 14.25 -1.85
N ASP A 110 -11.31 13.73 -1.16
CA ASP A 110 -12.26 12.76 -1.73
C ASP A 110 -12.91 13.26 -3.04
N SER A 111 -13.31 14.54 -3.09
CA SER A 111 -13.92 15.10 -4.29
C SER A 111 -12.95 15.16 -5.47
N GLN A 112 -11.67 15.48 -5.23
CA GLN A 112 -10.65 15.51 -6.28
C GLN A 112 -10.40 14.11 -6.83
N GLU A 113 -10.32 13.10 -5.96
CA GLU A 113 -10.08 11.72 -6.37
C GLU A 113 -11.27 11.13 -7.13
N GLN A 114 -12.49 11.45 -6.70
CA GLN A 114 -13.71 11.01 -7.37
C GLN A 114 -13.89 11.69 -8.74
N ASP A 115 -13.63 12.99 -8.84
CA ASP A 115 -13.63 13.73 -10.11
C ASP A 115 -12.55 13.21 -11.07
N SER A 116 -11.34 12.95 -10.56
CA SER A 116 -10.25 12.36 -11.32
C SER A 116 -10.67 11.01 -11.91
N SER A 117 -11.25 10.14 -11.08
CA SER A 117 -11.74 8.83 -11.50
C SER A 117 -12.82 8.92 -12.56
N LEU A 118 -13.76 9.88 -12.45
CA LEU A 118 -14.78 10.12 -13.49
C LEU A 118 -14.12 10.49 -14.82
N MET A 119 -13.18 11.45 -14.79
CA MET A 119 -12.48 11.91 -15.99
C MET A 119 -11.78 10.75 -16.71
N MET A 120 -11.04 9.92 -15.98
CA MET A 120 -10.33 8.77 -16.53
C MET A 120 -11.29 7.72 -17.09
N ALA A 121 -12.37 7.41 -16.38
CA ALA A 121 -13.35 6.41 -16.80
C ALA A 121 -14.11 6.85 -18.06
N VAL A 122 -14.54 8.11 -18.14
CA VAL A 122 -15.25 8.66 -19.30
C VAL A 122 -14.32 8.80 -20.50
N ALA A 123 -13.08 9.26 -20.30
CA ALA A 123 -12.10 9.38 -21.38
C ALA A 123 -11.58 8.02 -21.86
N ARG A 124 -11.70 6.97 -21.04
CA ARG A 124 -11.06 5.65 -21.24
C ARG A 124 -9.56 5.80 -21.48
N GLN A 125 -8.95 6.64 -20.68
CA GLN A 125 -7.54 7.01 -20.76
C GLN A 125 -7.05 7.43 -19.38
N LEU A 126 -5.80 7.09 -19.05
CA LEU A 126 -5.11 7.60 -17.87
C LEU A 126 -4.17 8.74 -18.24
N SER A 127 -4.14 9.79 -17.41
CA SER A 127 -3.17 10.88 -17.53
C SER A 127 -3.01 11.62 -16.22
N HIS A 128 -1.78 11.86 -15.76
CA HIS A 128 -1.52 12.76 -14.63
C HIS A 128 -1.68 14.24 -14.99
N SER A 129 -1.77 14.57 -16.28
CA SER A 129 -2.02 15.91 -16.80
C SER A 129 -3.13 15.85 -17.85
N PRO A 130 -4.39 15.57 -17.43
CA PRO A 130 -5.48 15.37 -18.36
C PRO A 130 -5.75 16.65 -19.15
N SER A 131 -6.02 16.49 -20.45
CA SER A 131 -6.36 17.62 -21.33
C SER A 131 -7.67 18.26 -20.90
N SER A 132 -7.75 19.58 -20.94
CA SER A 132 -9.00 20.32 -20.72
C SER A 132 -10.09 20.03 -21.77
N THR A 133 -9.75 19.31 -22.84
CA THR A 133 -10.67 18.87 -23.89
C THR A 133 -11.40 17.56 -23.57
N TRP A 134 -11.05 16.87 -22.49
CA TRP A 134 -11.74 15.64 -22.10
C TRP A 134 -13.19 15.91 -21.70
N GLN A 135 -14.09 14.98 -22.05
CA GLN A 135 -15.45 15.00 -21.52
C GLN A 135 -15.39 14.90 -19.99
N CYS A 136 -16.19 15.73 -19.31
CA CYS A 136 -16.20 15.84 -17.85
C CYS A 136 -14.88 16.27 -17.23
N TYR A 137 -13.98 16.91 -17.99
CA TYR A 137 -12.83 17.58 -17.41
C TYR A 137 -13.28 18.57 -16.33
N SER A 138 -12.62 18.52 -15.18
CA SER A 138 -12.70 19.54 -14.14
C SER A 138 -11.30 19.85 -13.63
N ALA A 139 -11.07 21.09 -13.18
CA ALA A 139 -9.81 21.48 -12.55
C ALA A 139 -9.56 20.69 -11.25
N SER A 140 -10.64 20.34 -10.53
CA SER A 140 -10.62 19.48 -9.34
C SER A 140 -10.06 18.09 -9.67
N GLY A 141 -10.62 17.42 -10.68
CA GLY A 141 -10.18 16.08 -11.10
C GLY A 141 -8.80 16.08 -11.74
N ALA A 142 -8.40 17.16 -12.44
CA ALA A 142 -7.04 17.34 -12.91
C ALA A 142 -6.03 17.48 -11.76
N GLY A 143 -6.40 18.21 -10.70
CA GLY A 143 -5.61 18.31 -9.47
C GLY A 143 -5.46 16.96 -8.75
N GLY A 144 -6.54 16.17 -8.66
CA GLY A 144 -6.51 14.79 -8.18
C GLY A 144 -5.60 13.91 -9.03
N ALA A 145 -5.77 13.95 -10.36
CA ALA A 145 -4.99 13.14 -11.29
C ALA A 145 -3.47 13.35 -11.18
N GLY A 146 -3.04 14.61 -11.04
CA GLY A 146 -1.62 14.95 -10.89
C GLY A 146 -1.01 14.61 -9.53
N ALA A 147 -1.82 14.17 -8.57
CA ALA A 147 -1.39 13.91 -7.19
C ALA A 147 -1.57 12.45 -6.73
N SER A 148 -1.91 11.57 -7.66
CA SER A 148 -2.42 10.24 -7.35
C SER A 148 -1.77 9.16 -8.19
N ASN A 149 -1.72 7.94 -7.64
CA ASN A 149 -1.60 6.74 -8.45
C ASN A 149 -2.92 6.54 -9.21
N LEU A 150 -2.83 6.26 -10.51
CA LEU A 150 -3.99 6.12 -11.38
C LEU A 150 -4.09 4.69 -11.91
N VAL A 151 -5.31 4.19 -12.03
CA VAL A 151 -5.59 2.89 -12.66
C VAL A 151 -6.90 2.97 -13.42
N GLY A 152 -7.02 2.18 -14.48
CA GLY A 152 -8.29 2.01 -15.15
C GLY A 152 -8.33 0.85 -16.12
N VAL A 153 -9.54 0.36 -16.36
CA VAL A 153 -9.86 -0.81 -17.16
C VAL A 153 -11.16 -0.52 -17.91
N TRP A 154 -11.18 -0.74 -19.22
CA TRP A 154 -12.34 -0.45 -20.06
C TRP A 154 -12.47 -1.40 -21.26
N GLY A 155 -13.71 -1.67 -21.68
CA GLY A 155 -14.04 -2.54 -22.80
C GLY A 155 -15.46 -3.11 -22.71
N SER A 156 -15.93 -3.77 -23.77
CA SER A 156 -17.32 -4.27 -23.84
C SER A 156 -17.66 -5.36 -22.82
N ASN A 157 -16.67 -6.15 -22.40
CA ASN A 157 -16.85 -7.32 -21.52
C ASN A 157 -15.82 -7.40 -20.39
N THR A 158 -15.29 -6.25 -19.94
CA THR A 158 -14.35 -6.26 -18.82
C THR A 158 -15.04 -6.80 -17.56
N ALA A 159 -14.28 -7.58 -16.78
CA ALA A 159 -14.70 -8.06 -15.48
C ALA A 159 -14.87 -6.88 -14.52
N PHE A 160 -15.50 -7.14 -13.38
CA PHE A 160 -15.52 -6.18 -12.29
C PHE A 160 -14.31 -6.44 -11.39
N ASP A 161 -13.39 -5.49 -11.35
CA ASP A 161 -12.22 -5.56 -10.47
C ASP A 161 -12.58 -5.05 -9.07
N SER A 162 -12.07 -5.70 -8.03
CA SER A 162 -12.13 -5.20 -6.66
C SER A 162 -11.08 -4.11 -6.42
N ASP A 163 -11.22 -3.33 -5.35
CA ASP A 163 -10.20 -2.34 -4.98
C ASP A 163 -8.84 -3.00 -4.66
N ASP A 164 -8.88 -4.25 -4.22
CA ASP A 164 -7.68 -5.05 -3.96
C ASP A 164 -7.01 -5.56 -5.25
N ASP A 165 -7.76 -5.72 -6.35
CA ASP A 165 -7.18 -5.99 -7.67
C ASP A 165 -6.42 -4.76 -8.19
N TYR A 166 -6.91 -3.54 -7.89
CA TYR A 166 -6.19 -2.31 -8.21
C TYR A 166 -4.90 -2.13 -7.40
N LEU A 167 -4.92 -2.46 -6.11
CA LEU A 167 -3.70 -2.52 -5.30
C LEU A 167 -2.71 -3.53 -5.88
N ALA A 168 -3.16 -4.74 -6.23
CA ALA A 168 -2.32 -5.74 -6.89
C ALA A 168 -1.71 -5.24 -8.20
N LEU A 169 -2.50 -4.56 -9.04
CA LEU A 169 -2.01 -4.04 -10.30
C LEU A 169 -0.95 -2.94 -10.11
N TRP A 170 -1.15 -2.00 -9.18
CA TRP A 170 -0.13 -1.00 -8.85
C TRP A 170 1.16 -1.59 -8.25
N MET A 171 1.05 -2.68 -7.50
CA MET A 171 2.23 -3.32 -6.93
C MET A 171 3.03 -4.10 -7.99
N THR A 172 2.33 -4.91 -8.77
CA THR A 172 2.95 -5.76 -9.81
C THR A 172 3.39 -4.95 -11.02
N GLU A 173 2.74 -3.83 -11.30
CA GLU A 173 2.96 -2.97 -12.49
C GLU A 173 2.82 -3.77 -13.80
N ASN A 174 2.09 -4.89 -13.75
CA ASN A 174 2.04 -5.89 -14.83
C ASN A 174 3.45 -6.31 -15.33
N GLY A 175 4.43 -6.35 -14.41
CA GLY A 175 5.82 -6.66 -14.68
C GLY A 175 6.62 -5.52 -15.33
N ALA A 176 6.07 -4.32 -15.51
CA ALA A 176 6.77 -3.19 -16.11
C ALA A 176 7.93 -2.68 -15.24
N ALA A 177 8.90 -2.02 -15.90
CA ALA A 177 10.05 -1.40 -15.22
C ALA A 177 9.69 -0.09 -14.52
N ASP A 178 8.60 0.57 -14.92
CA ASP A 178 8.14 1.84 -14.35
C ASP A 178 7.40 1.61 -13.02
N ILE A 179 8.15 1.35 -11.94
CA ILE A 179 7.60 0.95 -10.63
C ILE A 179 7.06 2.12 -9.77
N GLY A 180 6.64 3.20 -10.41
CA GLY A 180 6.27 4.45 -9.74
C GLY A 180 5.12 4.29 -8.75
N HIS A 181 4.08 3.53 -9.11
CA HIS A 181 2.91 3.36 -8.23
C HIS A 181 3.29 2.60 -6.98
N ARG A 182 4.04 1.49 -7.16
CA ARG A 182 4.60 0.70 -6.05
C ARG A 182 5.44 1.55 -5.11
N ARG A 183 6.32 2.40 -5.64
CA ARG A 183 7.19 3.24 -4.82
C ARG A 183 6.40 4.24 -3.96
N TRP A 184 5.31 4.81 -4.50
CA TRP A 184 4.41 5.65 -3.69
C TRP A 184 3.65 4.85 -2.63
N ILE A 185 3.12 3.68 -2.97
CA ILE A 185 2.38 2.81 -2.02
C ILE A 185 3.29 2.37 -0.87
N LEU A 186 4.56 2.08 -1.16
CA LEU A 186 5.55 1.64 -0.19
C LEU A 186 6.39 2.77 0.42
N ASP A 187 6.07 4.03 0.16
CA ASP A 187 6.80 5.15 0.75
C ASP A 187 6.61 5.14 2.28
N PRO A 188 7.69 4.97 3.07
CA PRO A 188 7.60 4.97 4.52
C PRO A 188 7.16 6.31 5.12
N PHE A 189 7.21 7.39 4.34
CA PHE A 189 6.78 8.72 4.74
C PHE A 189 5.37 9.09 4.25
N LEU A 190 4.71 8.22 3.50
CA LEU A 190 3.30 8.39 3.18
C LEU A 190 2.51 8.27 4.50
N GLY A 191 2.01 9.40 4.99
CA GLY A 191 1.25 9.47 6.24
C GLY A 191 -0.27 9.55 6.05
N LYS A 192 -0.73 9.87 4.84
CA LYS A 192 -2.14 9.98 4.48
C LYS A 192 -2.42 9.42 3.10
N THR A 193 -3.69 9.10 2.83
CA THR A 193 -4.19 8.84 1.48
C THR A 193 -5.67 9.24 1.38
N SER A 194 -6.19 9.33 0.16
CA SER A 194 -7.60 9.48 -0.18
C SER A 194 -7.86 8.64 -1.43
N TYR A 195 -9.11 8.24 -1.66
CA TYR A 195 -9.47 7.28 -2.70
C TYR A 195 -10.74 7.69 -3.43
N GLY A 196 -10.68 7.63 -4.76
CA GLY A 196 -11.80 7.80 -5.67
C GLY A 196 -11.89 6.61 -6.61
N ARG A 197 -13.12 6.29 -7.03
CA ARG A 197 -13.37 5.21 -7.99
C ARG A 197 -14.67 5.46 -8.75
N VAL A 198 -14.60 5.39 -10.07
CA VAL A 198 -15.77 5.44 -10.95
C VAL A 198 -15.82 4.18 -11.80
N SER A 199 -16.87 3.39 -11.63
CA SER A 199 -17.22 2.23 -12.46
C SER A 199 -18.58 2.49 -13.12
N ILE A 200 -18.58 2.69 -14.44
CA ILE A 200 -19.77 3.06 -15.25
C ILE A 200 -19.91 2.21 -16.51
N VAL A 201 -21.14 2.10 -17.02
CA VAL A 201 -21.41 1.66 -18.40
C VAL A 201 -21.61 2.92 -19.25
N LEU A 202 -20.84 3.05 -20.32
CA LEU A 202 -20.90 4.18 -21.25
C LEU A 202 -22.04 4.00 -22.26
N ALA A 203 -22.36 5.08 -22.99
CA ALA A 203 -23.47 5.09 -23.93
C ALA A 203 -23.34 4.07 -25.07
N ASP A 204 -22.11 3.67 -25.41
CA ASP A 204 -21.81 2.62 -26.39
C ASP A 204 -21.90 1.18 -25.81
N GLY A 205 -22.34 1.05 -24.55
CA GLY A 205 -22.46 -0.21 -23.83
C GLY A 205 -21.13 -0.74 -23.26
N SER A 206 -20.01 -0.06 -23.50
CA SER A 206 -18.74 -0.45 -22.90
C SER A 206 -18.71 -0.17 -21.40
N ARG A 207 -18.01 -1.02 -20.65
CA ARG A 207 -17.75 -0.82 -19.23
C ARG A 207 -16.44 -0.06 -19.10
N ALA A 208 -16.39 0.88 -18.16
CA ALA A 208 -15.18 1.58 -17.80
C ALA A 208 -15.11 1.70 -16.28
N SER A 209 -13.96 1.33 -15.72
CA SER A 209 -13.62 1.61 -14.33
C SER A 209 -12.31 2.36 -14.28
N ALA A 210 -12.22 3.36 -13.43
CA ALA A 210 -10.97 4.01 -13.08
C ALA A 210 -10.96 4.37 -11.60
N ALA A 211 -9.77 4.42 -11.01
CA ALA A 211 -9.57 4.80 -9.63
C ALA A 211 -8.31 5.67 -9.48
N SER A 212 -8.37 6.55 -8.48
CA SER A 212 -7.29 7.46 -8.11
C SER A 212 -7.01 7.31 -6.62
N MET A 213 -5.74 7.06 -6.28
CA MET A 213 -5.26 7.00 -4.89
C MET A 213 -4.30 8.15 -4.65
N ARG A 214 -4.66 9.07 -3.74
CA ARG A 214 -3.82 10.22 -3.38
C ARG A 214 -2.51 9.77 -2.73
N VAL A 215 -1.39 10.27 -3.26
CA VAL A 215 -0.05 9.98 -2.75
C VAL A 215 0.78 11.23 -2.45
N LEU A 216 0.38 12.41 -2.96
CA LEU A 216 1.10 13.67 -2.74
C LEU A 216 0.17 14.89 -2.76
N ASN A 217 0.73 16.10 -2.56
CA ASN A 217 0.02 17.38 -2.60
C ASN A 217 -1.25 17.46 -1.73
N PHE A 218 -1.26 16.85 -0.54
CA PHE A 218 -2.38 16.95 0.39
C PHE A 218 -2.68 18.39 0.82
N ASN A 219 -3.95 18.73 1.04
CA ASN A 219 -4.40 20.03 1.54
C ASN A 219 -3.70 20.39 2.86
N ALA A 220 -3.53 19.40 3.73
CA ALA A 220 -2.73 19.50 4.94
C ALA A 220 -1.69 18.38 4.98
N ALA A 221 -0.41 18.78 4.94
CA ALA A 221 0.72 17.86 4.99
C ALA A 221 0.60 16.90 6.19
N PRO A 222 0.80 15.58 5.98
CA PRO A 222 0.83 14.65 7.09
C PRO A 222 2.03 14.93 8.00
N ALA A 223 1.92 14.56 9.28
CA ALA A 223 3.09 14.46 10.12
C ALA A 223 4.04 13.40 9.57
N VAL A 224 5.34 13.58 9.78
CA VAL A 224 6.34 12.54 9.47
C VAL A 224 6.00 11.30 10.31
N PRO A 225 5.77 10.13 9.67
CA PRO A 225 5.43 8.92 10.41
C PRO A 225 6.54 8.50 11.38
N SER A 226 6.15 7.99 12.56
CA SER A 226 7.06 7.28 13.46
C SER A 226 7.21 5.81 13.02
N GLY A 227 8.32 5.17 13.37
CA GLY A 227 8.51 3.73 13.07
C GLY A 227 8.91 3.44 11.62
N VAL A 228 9.47 4.43 10.91
CA VAL A 228 10.06 4.23 9.59
C VAL A 228 11.17 3.16 9.66
N PRO A 229 11.11 2.08 8.85
CA PRO A 229 12.12 1.03 8.86
C PRO A 229 13.46 1.53 8.27
N ALA A 230 14.54 0.78 8.50
CA ALA A 230 15.86 1.12 7.95
C ALA A 230 15.97 0.96 6.42
N PHE A 231 15.07 0.17 5.83
CA PHE A 231 14.95 -0.04 4.40
C PHE A 231 13.54 -0.53 4.07
N VAL A 232 13.19 -0.46 2.80
CA VAL A 232 11.97 -1.06 2.24
C VAL A 232 12.39 -1.96 1.10
N ALA A 233 11.96 -3.22 1.14
CA ALA A 233 12.29 -4.22 0.14
C ALA A 233 11.00 -4.81 -0.42
N TYR A 234 10.93 -5.06 -1.72
CA TYR A 234 9.78 -5.68 -2.34
C TYR A 234 10.24 -6.81 -3.26
N PRO A 235 9.71 -8.04 -3.09
CA PRO A 235 8.92 -8.51 -1.94
C PRO A 235 9.77 -8.59 -0.64
N TYR A 236 9.12 -8.72 0.53
CA TYR A 236 9.79 -8.89 1.83
C TYR A 236 9.05 -9.89 2.71
N GLY A 237 9.79 -10.81 3.35
CA GLY A 237 9.21 -11.86 4.19
C GLY A 237 8.30 -12.81 3.41
N ASP A 238 7.30 -13.36 4.09
CA ASP A 238 6.22 -14.08 3.40
C ASP A 238 5.34 -13.08 2.67
N TYR A 239 5.35 -13.16 1.34
CA TYR A 239 4.74 -12.15 0.47
C TYR A 239 3.64 -12.77 -0.41
N PRO A 240 2.40 -12.28 -0.35
CA PRO A 240 1.30 -12.86 -1.10
C PRO A 240 1.54 -12.77 -2.61
N GLN A 241 1.34 -13.88 -3.32
CA GLN A 241 1.46 -13.94 -4.79
C GLN A 241 0.50 -12.98 -5.49
N ARG A 242 -0.58 -12.59 -4.82
CA ARG A 242 -1.48 -11.54 -5.28
C ARG A 242 -0.78 -10.20 -5.56
N TYR A 243 0.23 -9.87 -4.78
CA TYR A 243 0.93 -8.58 -4.89
C TYR A 243 2.33 -8.72 -5.49
N PHE A 244 2.76 -9.90 -5.93
CA PHE A 244 4.07 -10.11 -6.56
C PHE A 244 4.10 -11.42 -7.37
N GLY A 245 4.36 -11.29 -8.68
CA GLY A 245 4.58 -12.39 -9.61
C GLY A 245 6.05 -12.76 -9.76
N ALA A 246 6.33 -14.00 -10.15
CA ALA A 246 7.70 -14.53 -10.32
C ALA A 246 8.53 -13.83 -11.41
N SER A 247 7.89 -13.06 -12.29
CA SER A 247 8.53 -12.27 -13.35
C SER A 247 8.63 -10.77 -13.05
N ASP A 248 8.07 -10.31 -11.93
CA ASP A 248 8.02 -8.89 -11.58
C ASP A 248 9.40 -8.40 -11.13
N TYR A 249 9.62 -7.09 -11.25
CA TYR A 249 10.81 -6.48 -10.66
C TYR A 249 10.75 -6.56 -9.14
N LEU A 250 11.85 -7.00 -8.54
CA LEU A 250 12.14 -6.70 -7.15
C LEU A 250 12.63 -5.26 -7.05
N SER A 251 12.43 -4.63 -5.89
CA SER A 251 12.90 -3.27 -5.65
C SER A 251 13.36 -3.06 -4.22
N PHE A 252 14.29 -2.14 -4.00
CA PHE A 252 14.84 -1.82 -2.70
C PHE A 252 15.13 -0.32 -2.55
N THR A 253 14.84 0.19 -1.37
CA THR A 253 15.10 1.57 -0.95
C THR A 253 15.76 1.54 0.43
N ALA A 254 16.88 2.26 0.61
CA ALA A 254 17.50 2.43 1.90
C ALA A 254 17.06 3.74 2.56
N ILE A 255 16.87 3.69 3.89
CA ILE A 255 16.52 4.86 4.68
C ILE A 255 17.73 5.30 5.49
N ALA A 256 18.33 6.41 5.06
CA ALA A 256 19.43 7.06 5.73
C ALA A 256 18.99 8.01 6.85
N SER A 257 17.78 8.56 6.75
CA SER A 257 17.26 9.52 7.71
C SER A 257 15.74 9.40 7.82
N THR A 258 15.26 9.39 9.06
CA THR A 258 13.82 9.39 9.38
C THR A 258 13.24 10.80 9.43
N LEU A 259 14.02 11.84 9.12
CA LEU A 259 13.56 13.24 9.18
C LEU A 259 12.59 13.61 8.04
N GLY A 260 12.54 12.81 6.98
CA GLY A 260 11.61 13.00 5.86
C GLY A 260 12.13 12.39 4.56
N VAL A 261 11.24 12.30 3.57
CA VAL A 261 11.48 11.74 2.23
C VAL A 261 12.83 12.18 1.63
N TRP A 262 13.01 13.49 1.46
CA TRP A 262 14.16 14.09 0.78
C TRP A 262 15.47 14.02 1.56
N ALA A 263 15.43 13.72 2.86
CA ALA A 263 16.64 13.53 3.66
C ALA A 263 17.42 12.24 3.26
N ASN A 264 16.87 11.45 2.34
CA ASN A 264 17.43 10.19 1.85
C ASN A 264 18.01 10.28 0.42
N GLN A 265 18.04 11.47 -0.18
CA GLN A 265 18.47 11.66 -1.59
C GLN A 265 19.97 11.44 -1.82
N SER A 266 20.78 11.44 -0.77
CA SER A 266 22.23 11.18 -0.87
C SER A 266 22.56 9.70 -1.03
N VAL A 267 21.61 8.82 -0.75
CA VAL A 267 21.79 7.37 -0.93
C VAL A 267 21.98 7.08 -2.42
N SER A 268 23.01 6.31 -2.76
CA SER A 268 23.28 5.93 -4.15
C SER A 268 23.59 4.44 -4.28
N PHE A 269 22.97 3.85 -5.30
CA PHE A 269 23.14 2.46 -5.72
C PHE A 269 24.01 2.32 -6.98
N ALA A 270 24.66 3.40 -7.45
CA ALA A 270 25.42 3.40 -8.71
C ALA A 270 26.56 2.37 -8.78
N SER A 271 27.10 1.97 -7.63
CA SER A 271 28.14 0.92 -7.51
C SER A 271 27.61 -0.35 -6.84
N ALA A 272 26.29 -0.42 -6.59
CA ALA A 272 25.70 -1.51 -5.84
C ALA A 272 25.74 -2.82 -6.62
N THR A 273 25.95 -3.92 -5.90
CA THR A 273 25.85 -5.27 -6.46
C THR A 273 24.75 -6.03 -5.76
N VAL A 274 23.85 -6.62 -6.54
CA VAL A 274 22.73 -7.42 -6.04
C VAL A 274 23.04 -8.89 -6.24
N THR A 275 22.91 -9.68 -5.17
CA THR A 275 23.03 -11.13 -5.20
C THR A 275 21.75 -11.74 -4.66
N VAL A 276 21.19 -12.71 -5.38
CA VAL A 276 20.03 -13.49 -4.95
C VAL A 276 20.42 -14.95 -4.85
N THR A 277 20.08 -15.60 -3.75
CA THR A 277 20.37 -17.01 -3.47
C THR A 277 19.07 -17.75 -3.19
N GLY A 278 18.82 -18.81 -3.95
CA GLY A 278 17.74 -19.76 -3.70
C GLY A 278 18.26 -21.06 -3.08
N PRO A 279 17.42 -22.10 -2.98
CA PRO A 279 17.79 -23.38 -2.35
C PRO A 279 19.00 -24.07 -2.99
N SER A 280 19.17 -23.91 -4.31
CA SER A 280 20.24 -24.53 -5.10
C SER A 280 21.47 -23.63 -5.29
N GLY A 281 21.53 -22.49 -4.60
CA GLY A 281 22.64 -21.53 -4.69
C GLY A 281 22.26 -20.23 -5.40
N ALA A 282 23.27 -19.56 -5.95
CA ALA A 282 23.12 -18.24 -6.58
C ALA A 282 22.18 -18.29 -7.79
N MET A 283 21.33 -17.26 -7.93
CA MET A 283 20.36 -17.14 -9.00
C MET A 283 20.75 -16.03 -9.99
N PRO A 284 20.36 -16.15 -11.27
CA PRO A 284 20.63 -15.10 -12.26
C PRO A 284 19.86 -13.83 -11.94
N VAL A 285 20.58 -12.76 -11.61
CA VAL A 285 20.05 -11.40 -11.48
C VAL A 285 20.23 -10.69 -12.82
N THR A 286 19.15 -10.10 -13.32
CA THR A 286 19.13 -9.40 -14.61
C THR A 286 18.45 -8.05 -14.47
N ASP A 287 18.62 -7.21 -15.50
CA ASP A 287 17.84 -5.99 -15.69
C ASP A 287 17.87 -5.04 -14.48
N VAL A 288 19.09 -4.83 -13.97
CA VAL A 288 19.33 -3.96 -12.82
C VAL A 288 19.28 -2.52 -13.27
N SER A 289 18.47 -1.70 -12.60
CA SER A 289 18.43 -0.25 -12.81
C SER A 289 18.31 0.47 -11.47
N THR A 290 18.75 1.73 -11.46
CA THR A 290 18.77 2.58 -10.26
C THR A 290 18.40 3.99 -10.62
N ASP A 291 17.74 4.70 -9.71
CA ASP A 291 17.46 6.12 -9.84
C ASP A 291 17.31 6.80 -8.47
N ASN A 292 17.33 8.12 -8.49
CA ASN A 292 17.06 8.98 -7.34
C ASN A 292 15.86 9.91 -7.61
N LEU A 293 14.93 9.50 -8.48
CA LEU A 293 13.72 10.25 -8.80
C LEU A 293 12.75 10.26 -7.62
N GLY A 294 11.95 11.31 -7.51
CA GLY A 294 11.01 11.53 -6.41
C GLY A 294 9.66 10.83 -6.57
N TYR A 295 9.65 9.51 -6.67
CA TYR A 295 8.43 8.69 -6.52
C TYR A 295 8.40 8.12 -5.11
N GLY A 296 8.08 8.95 -4.13
CA GLY A 296 8.35 8.70 -2.71
C GLY A 296 9.82 8.98 -2.38
N VAL A 297 10.46 8.06 -1.64
CA VAL A 297 11.87 8.19 -1.25
C VAL A 297 12.78 8.24 -2.50
N PRO A 298 13.65 9.26 -2.63
CA PRO A 298 14.48 9.49 -3.82
C PRO A 298 15.77 8.65 -3.79
N ASN A 299 15.63 7.34 -3.65
CA ASN A 299 16.64 6.33 -3.96
C ASN A 299 15.96 4.98 -4.21
N SER A 300 16.28 4.36 -5.33
CA SER A 300 15.71 3.08 -5.73
C SER A 300 16.76 2.26 -6.48
N ILE A 301 16.77 0.95 -6.22
CA ILE A 301 17.37 -0.06 -7.08
C ILE A 301 16.32 -1.13 -7.34
N GLN A 302 16.21 -1.57 -8.59
CA GLN A 302 15.31 -2.64 -9.02
C GLN A 302 16.03 -3.63 -9.92
N TRP A 303 15.54 -4.87 -9.96
CA TRP A 303 16.12 -5.95 -10.76
C TRP A 303 15.11 -7.08 -10.96
N ARG A 304 15.42 -8.01 -11.88
CA ARG A 304 14.71 -9.27 -12.07
C ARG A 304 15.55 -10.45 -11.64
N VAL A 305 14.88 -11.57 -11.35
CA VAL A 305 15.52 -12.85 -11.03
C VAL A 305 14.89 -13.94 -11.86
N THR A 306 15.70 -14.68 -12.61
CA THR A 306 15.20 -15.81 -13.41
C THR A 306 14.97 -17.03 -12.52
N GLY A 307 13.80 -17.67 -12.64
CA GLY A 307 13.52 -18.95 -12.00
C GLY A 307 12.97 -18.87 -10.58
N LEU A 308 12.38 -17.73 -10.18
CA LEU A 308 11.60 -17.65 -8.94
C LEU A 308 10.40 -18.61 -9.00
N GLN A 309 10.11 -19.25 -7.87
CA GLN A 309 9.06 -20.26 -7.71
C GLN A 309 8.25 -19.98 -6.43
N PRO A 310 6.93 -20.23 -6.43
CA PRO A 310 6.11 -20.11 -5.24
C PRO A 310 6.59 -21.02 -4.11
N ALA A 311 6.30 -20.63 -2.87
CA ALA A 311 6.63 -21.36 -1.64
C ALA A 311 8.13 -21.64 -1.40
N VAL A 312 9.02 -21.02 -2.18
CA VAL A 312 10.48 -21.10 -2.01
C VAL A 312 11.01 -19.84 -1.34
N SER A 313 11.91 -20.01 -0.36
CA SER A 313 12.60 -18.90 0.30
C SER A 313 13.85 -18.49 -0.46
N TYR A 314 14.02 -17.17 -0.62
CA TYR A 314 15.14 -16.54 -1.28
C TYR A 314 15.82 -15.55 -0.33
N SER A 315 17.14 -15.46 -0.42
CA SER A 315 17.94 -14.45 0.28
C SER A 315 18.49 -13.46 -0.73
N VAL A 316 18.35 -12.17 -0.44
CA VAL A 316 18.89 -11.07 -1.23
C VAL A 316 19.96 -10.35 -0.43
N THR A 317 21.07 -10.00 -1.07
CA THR A 317 22.09 -9.12 -0.52
C THR A 317 22.40 -8.01 -1.53
N ILE A 318 22.48 -6.78 -1.04
CA ILE A 318 22.78 -5.57 -1.80
C ILE A 318 24.01 -4.94 -1.15
N ASN A 319 25.15 -5.01 -1.83
CA ASN A 319 26.42 -4.47 -1.36
C ASN A 319 26.75 -3.14 -2.03
N ASN A 320 27.79 -2.47 -1.54
CA ASN A 320 28.34 -1.24 -2.10
C ASN A 320 27.33 -0.08 -2.18
N VAL A 321 26.39 -0.02 -1.23
CA VAL A 321 25.49 1.12 -1.07
C VAL A 321 26.27 2.29 -0.47
N SER A 322 26.13 3.48 -1.05
CA SER A 322 26.80 4.69 -0.57
C SER A 322 25.78 5.72 -0.08
N GLY A 323 26.22 6.66 0.75
CA GLY A 323 25.35 7.72 1.30
C GLY A 323 24.26 7.22 2.25
N ALA A 324 24.31 5.96 2.66
CA ALA A 324 23.42 5.33 3.64
C ALA A 324 24.20 4.89 4.89
N PRO A 325 23.54 4.63 6.04
CA PRO A 325 24.18 4.21 7.29
C PRO A 325 24.91 2.87 7.20
N LYS A 326 24.48 2.00 6.29
CA LYS A 326 25.13 0.72 5.99
C LYS A 326 25.51 0.68 4.50
N THR A 327 26.63 0.02 4.22
CA THR A 327 27.10 -0.25 2.85
C THR A 327 26.59 -1.58 2.30
N SER A 328 25.97 -2.40 3.14
CA SER A 328 25.39 -3.70 2.79
C SER A 328 24.06 -3.91 3.50
N TYR A 329 23.09 -4.47 2.77
CA TYR A 329 21.78 -4.84 3.27
C TYR A 329 21.44 -6.25 2.81
N SER A 330 20.79 -7.02 3.68
CA SER A 330 20.29 -8.34 3.35
C SER A 330 18.86 -8.52 3.87
N TYR A 331 18.05 -9.24 3.10
CA TYR A 331 16.70 -9.61 3.48
C TYR A 331 16.31 -10.94 2.84
N THR A 332 15.19 -11.49 3.27
CA THR A 332 14.63 -12.71 2.68
C THR A 332 13.21 -12.48 2.23
N PHE A 333 12.76 -13.28 1.28
CA PHE A 333 11.36 -13.34 0.90
C PHE A 333 10.94 -14.75 0.47
N ARG A 334 9.65 -15.02 0.54
CA ARG A 334 9.01 -16.23 0.02
C ARG A 334 7.64 -15.86 -0.53
N MET A 335 7.33 -16.27 -1.75
CA MET A 335 6.00 -16.11 -2.33
C MET A 335 5.03 -17.10 -1.68
N VAL A 336 3.95 -16.61 -1.07
CA VAL A 336 2.92 -17.44 -0.42
C VAL A 336 1.57 -17.28 -1.13
N PRO A 337 0.73 -18.33 -1.15
CA PRO A 337 -0.63 -18.26 -1.70
C PRO A 337 -1.48 -17.16 -1.06
#